data_AF-A0A9P7GMD1-F1
#
_entry.id   AF-A0A9P7GMD1-F1
#
_cell.length_a   1.000
_cell.length_b   1.000
_cell.length_c   1.000
_cell.angle_alpha   90.00
_cell.angle_beta   90.00
_cell.angle_gamma   90.00
#
_symmetry.space_group_name_H-M   'P 1'
#
loop_
_entity.id
_entity.type
_entity.pdbx_description
1 polymer ?
#
loop_
_entity_poly.entity_id
_entity_poly.type
_entity_poly.pdbx_seq_one_letter_code
_entity_poly.pdbx_strand_id
1 'polypeptide(L)'
;MRLRLFLKGVKVEVNLPGHAGKRSKTIKDVLSDVGSMKFEKEGAMVSIADHFAAVHNYRIRPQSLGVKLGSDGIFPMIAKNRASPEVVREALKFSPPDPQERLHAITAGWNELQYQSSPFLIGAGISVDPVPLQVHGRVLPPPSIRFGDVDKRQTVINLQRPGQWDMMRKLLYKPKVPKQWVVVDFASADRSTLERFIEGLVVEMQARGMSQGSPPYPKNIVQGSPSANIPEVLYRAASENNAQMILVILPESAPDPYRQVKRYGDITRGLVTQINAKLGGINFLPEDDIMKYLQSAPTMAQMFFPIQGKDGIDPKGNGNLLAGFTVDQDIIHPVHRDFYLQSQPGLKGNFSESHTFCAIAILEQQDRSRSQPQFTVSAPLILLAPLLKQLVCRRAKFHFSERVGEIDSMSVNSDESHHLDYFKAEFSAVNNSLMNTMYFV
;
A
#
# COMPACT_ATOMS: atom_id res chain seq x y z
N MET A 1 23.05 15.26 -0.75
CA MET A 1 22.72 15.00 0.68
C MET A 1 21.76 13.82 0.85
N ARG A 2 20.64 13.73 0.13
CA ARG A 2 19.63 12.65 0.30
C ARG A 2 20.10 11.24 -0.04
N LEU A 3 20.72 11.04 -1.20
CA LEU A 3 21.24 9.73 -1.61
C LEU A 3 22.38 9.24 -0.71
N ARG A 4 23.18 10.18 -0.20
CA ARG A 4 24.28 9.94 0.76
C ARG A 4 23.77 9.36 2.08
N LEU A 5 22.62 9.82 2.56
CA LEU A 5 21.97 9.28 3.75
C LEU A 5 21.33 7.91 3.48
N PHE A 6 20.67 7.76 2.33
CA PHE A 6 19.98 6.51 1.95
C PHE A 6 20.92 5.31 1.81
N LEU A 7 22.04 5.51 1.09
CA LEU A 7 22.93 4.39 0.74
C LEU A 7 23.94 4.07 1.83
N LYS A 8 24.13 4.95 2.82
CA LYS A 8 25.07 4.71 3.92
C LYS A 8 24.61 3.50 4.73
N GLY A 9 25.49 2.50 4.88
CA GLY A 9 25.19 1.24 5.58
C GLY A 9 24.64 0.13 4.68
N VAL A 10 24.30 0.41 3.42
CA VAL A 10 23.84 -0.61 2.47
C VAL A 10 25.02 -1.49 2.04
N LYS A 11 24.81 -2.82 2.02
CA LYS A 11 25.78 -3.79 1.49
C LYS A 11 25.61 -3.92 -0.02
N VAL A 12 26.72 -3.84 -0.74
CA VAL A 12 26.77 -3.93 -2.20
C VAL A 12 27.85 -4.89 -2.66
N GLU A 13 27.65 -5.44 -3.86
CA GLU A 13 28.64 -6.26 -4.56
C GLU A 13 29.24 -5.48 -5.72
N VAL A 14 30.56 -5.65 -5.93
CA VAL A 14 31.29 -4.98 -7.00
C VAL A 14 31.44 -5.95 -8.15
N ASN A 15 30.65 -5.74 -9.20
CA ASN A 15 30.71 -6.54 -10.42
C ASN A 15 31.74 -5.98 -11.40
N LEU A 16 33.03 -6.17 -11.09
CA LEU A 16 34.17 -5.83 -11.94
C LEU A 16 35.10 -7.04 -12.10
N PRO A 17 35.85 -7.14 -13.22
CA PRO A 17 36.88 -8.17 -13.38
C PRO A 17 37.86 -8.19 -12.18
N GLY A 18 38.13 -9.37 -11.62
CA GLY A 18 38.98 -9.54 -10.42
C GLY A 18 38.29 -9.24 -9.08
N HIS A 19 37.00 -8.90 -9.09
CA HIS A 19 36.17 -8.70 -7.89
C HIS A 19 35.02 -9.69 -7.76
N ALA A 20 34.79 -10.55 -8.77
CA ALA A 20 33.82 -11.64 -8.72
C ALA A 20 34.10 -12.59 -7.55
N GLY A 21 33.07 -12.93 -6.77
CA GLY A 21 33.16 -13.84 -5.62
C GLY A 21 33.70 -13.24 -4.31
N LYS A 22 33.99 -11.93 -4.26
CA LYS A 22 34.39 -11.25 -3.00
C LYS A 22 33.17 -10.90 -2.14
N ARG A 23 33.32 -10.96 -0.81
CA ARG A 23 32.27 -10.62 0.16
C ARG A 23 31.67 -9.23 -0.11
N SER A 24 30.36 -9.12 0.11
CA SER A 24 29.62 -7.85 0.03
C SER A 24 30.25 -6.79 0.94
N LYS A 25 30.34 -5.56 0.42
CA LYS A 25 30.98 -4.41 1.10
C LYS A 25 29.94 -3.39 1.50
N THR A 26 30.15 -2.71 2.62
CA THR A 26 29.23 -1.68 3.12
C THR A 26 29.61 -0.31 2.57
N ILE A 27 28.62 0.42 2.05
CA ILE A 27 28.78 1.81 1.64
C ILE A 27 28.97 2.68 2.88
N LYS A 28 30.13 3.36 2.96
CA LYS A 28 30.42 4.36 3.99
C LYS A 28 29.96 5.74 3.58
N ASP A 29 30.04 6.04 2.28
CA ASP A 29 29.76 7.37 1.77
C ASP A 29 29.33 7.38 0.31
N VAL A 30 28.66 8.45 -0.11
CA VAL A 30 28.29 8.73 -1.52
C VAL A 30 28.92 10.04 -1.96
N LEU A 31 29.63 9.97 -3.07
CA LEU A 31 30.47 11.03 -3.62
C LEU A 31 29.84 11.55 -4.92
N SER A 32 29.86 12.86 -5.10
CA SER A 32 29.48 13.52 -6.36
C SER A 32 30.70 13.72 -7.24
N ASP A 33 30.50 13.65 -8.56
CA ASP A 33 31.56 13.82 -9.55
C ASP A 33 32.75 12.88 -9.34
N VAL A 34 32.44 11.59 -9.15
CA VAL A 34 33.45 10.57 -8.82
C VAL A 34 34.55 10.47 -9.88
N GLY A 35 34.23 10.78 -11.14
CA GLY A 35 35.19 10.69 -12.25
C GLY A 35 36.36 11.67 -12.13
N SER A 36 36.15 12.86 -11.55
CA SER A 36 37.17 13.90 -11.42
C SER A 36 38.08 13.71 -10.20
N MET A 37 37.66 12.87 -9.24
CA MET A 37 38.46 12.56 -8.06
C MET A 37 39.74 11.83 -8.45
N LYS A 38 40.83 12.12 -7.73
CA LYS A 38 42.16 11.53 -7.99
C LYS A 38 42.63 10.71 -6.80
N PHE A 39 43.42 9.69 -7.08
CA PHE A 39 44.11 8.89 -6.08
C PHE A 39 45.53 8.61 -6.54
N GLU A 40 46.42 8.36 -5.58
CA GLU A 40 47.79 8.03 -5.86
C GLU A 40 47.90 6.55 -6.27
N LYS A 41 48.51 6.30 -7.42
CA LYS A 41 48.84 4.97 -7.91
C LYS A 41 50.26 5.01 -8.46
N GLU A 42 51.15 4.19 -7.90
CA GLU A 42 52.54 4.05 -8.35
C GLU A 42 53.30 5.40 -8.40
N GLY A 43 53.05 6.28 -7.43
CA GLY A 43 53.70 7.59 -7.32
C GLY A 43 53.12 8.68 -8.24
N ALA A 44 52.06 8.39 -9.01
CA ALA A 44 51.37 9.35 -9.85
C ALA A 44 49.92 9.55 -9.40
N MET A 45 49.42 10.79 -9.48
CA MET A 45 48.03 11.11 -9.20
C MET A 45 47.16 10.85 -10.45
N VAL A 46 46.37 9.79 -10.40
CA VAL A 46 45.49 9.36 -11.50
C VAL A 46 44.04 9.63 -11.15
N SER A 47 43.23 10.08 -12.11
CA SER A 47 41.80 10.25 -11.89
C SER A 47 41.07 8.90 -11.89
N ILE A 48 39.96 8.82 -11.16
CA ILE A 48 39.13 7.59 -11.16
C ILE A 48 38.59 7.32 -12.57
N ALA A 49 38.21 8.35 -13.34
CA ALA A 49 37.77 8.17 -14.72
C ALA A 49 38.86 7.54 -15.62
N ASP A 50 40.09 8.04 -15.55
CA ASP A 50 41.20 7.54 -16.37
C ASP A 50 41.60 6.12 -15.96
N HIS A 51 41.58 5.84 -14.64
CA HIS A 51 41.85 4.50 -14.13
C HIS A 51 40.81 3.48 -14.59
N PHE A 52 39.52 3.80 -14.49
CA PHE A 52 38.43 2.90 -14.92
C PHE A 52 38.42 2.70 -16.44
N ALA A 53 38.77 3.72 -17.22
CA ALA A 53 38.91 3.59 -18.67
C ALA A 53 40.08 2.66 -19.03
N ALA A 54 41.24 2.84 -18.39
CA ALA A 54 42.45 2.07 -18.71
C ALA A 54 42.41 0.61 -18.21
N VAL A 55 41.89 0.37 -17.00
CA VAL A 55 41.95 -0.94 -16.33
C VAL A 55 40.68 -1.77 -16.55
N HIS A 56 39.53 -1.11 -16.62
CA HIS A 56 38.22 -1.79 -16.67
C HIS A 56 37.45 -1.56 -17.98
N ASN A 57 38.05 -0.84 -18.94
CA ASN A 57 37.40 -0.43 -20.20
C ASN A 57 36.01 0.21 -19.96
N TYR A 58 35.88 0.99 -18.88
CA TYR A 58 34.64 1.59 -18.44
C TYR A 58 34.76 3.11 -18.39
N ARG A 59 33.97 3.80 -19.21
CA ARG A 59 33.97 5.27 -19.29
C ARG A 59 32.94 5.87 -18.32
N ILE A 60 33.44 6.55 -17.29
CA ILE A 60 32.61 7.30 -16.34
C ILE A 60 32.14 8.61 -16.99
N ARG A 61 30.84 8.92 -16.91
CA ARG A 61 30.30 10.19 -17.42
C ARG A 61 30.68 11.36 -16.47
N PRO A 62 30.87 12.59 -16.95
CA PRO A 62 31.07 13.76 -16.09
C PRO A 62 29.95 13.89 -15.05
N GLN A 63 30.26 14.34 -13.83
CA GLN A 63 29.31 14.51 -12.72
C GLN A 63 28.62 13.22 -12.24
N SER A 64 29.14 12.04 -12.62
CA SER A 64 28.61 10.77 -12.13
C SER A 64 28.78 10.62 -10.62
N LEU A 65 27.83 9.92 -10.00
CA LEU A 65 27.88 9.59 -8.58
C LEU A 65 28.75 8.35 -8.33
N GLY A 66 29.39 8.31 -7.17
CA GLY A 66 30.18 7.17 -6.72
C GLY A 66 29.92 6.83 -5.26
N VAL A 67 30.39 5.66 -4.84
CA VAL A 67 30.28 5.16 -3.46
C VAL A 67 31.67 4.86 -2.90
N LYS A 68 31.90 5.26 -1.65
CA LYS A 68 33.07 4.85 -0.87
C LYS A 68 32.74 3.57 -0.09
N LEU A 69 33.50 2.51 -0.30
CA LEU A 69 33.34 1.20 0.33
C LEU A 69 34.50 0.94 1.30
N GLY A 70 34.21 0.52 2.54
CA GLY A 70 35.23 0.00 3.47
C GLY A 70 36.43 0.92 3.74
N SER A 71 37.64 0.36 3.88
CA SER A 71 38.90 1.09 4.09
C SER A 71 39.52 1.54 2.75
N ASP A 72 38.80 2.41 2.02
CA ASP A 72 39.34 3.30 0.96
C ASP A 72 39.12 2.92 -0.52
N GLY A 73 38.21 2.01 -0.84
CA GLY A 73 37.80 1.80 -2.24
C GLY A 73 36.70 2.77 -2.69
N ILE A 74 36.90 3.52 -3.78
CA ILE A 74 35.87 4.39 -4.41
C ILE A 74 35.44 3.79 -5.75
N PHE A 75 34.14 3.65 -5.97
CA PHE A 75 33.58 3.04 -7.18
C PHE A 75 32.46 3.90 -7.78
N PRO A 76 32.34 3.98 -9.12
CA PRO A 76 31.19 4.63 -9.76
C PRO A 76 29.91 3.82 -9.52
N MET A 77 28.81 4.52 -9.28
CA MET A 77 27.53 3.89 -8.98
C MET A 77 26.63 3.86 -10.20
N ILE A 78 26.18 2.66 -10.59
CA ILE A 78 25.12 2.47 -11.59
C ILE A 78 23.85 2.07 -10.81
N ALA A 79 23.11 3.05 -10.30
CA ALA A 79 21.87 2.75 -9.60
C ALA A 79 20.78 2.35 -10.61
N LYS A 80 20.30 1.11 -10.52
CA LYS A 80 19.02 0.75 -11.12
C LYS A 80 17.92 1.25 -10.18
N ASN A 81 17.09 2.16 -10.68
CA ASN A 81 15.88 2.59 -9.97
C ASN A 81 14.92 1.42 -9.77
N ARG A 82 13.92 1.66 -8.92
CA ARG A 82 12.75 0.80 -8.62
C ARG A 82 12.47 -0.21 -9.73
N ALA A 83 12.32 -1.47 -9.35
CA ALA A 83 11.92 -2.54 -10.26
C ALA A 83 10.77 -2.04 -11.14
N SER A 84 10.93 -2.12 -12.46
CA SER A 84 9.88 -1.71 -13.38
C SER A 84 8.60 -2.49 -13.06
N PRO A 85 7.41 -1.96 -13.38
CA PRO A 85 6.15 -2.70 -13.21
C PRO A 85 6.20 -4.10 -13.83
N GLU A 86 6.99 -4.26 -14.91
CA GLU A 86 7.26 -5.54 -15.56
C GLU A 86 8.09 -6.49 -14.68
N VAL A 87 9.16 -6.01 -14.04
CA VAL A 87 9.97 -6.82 -13.11
C VAL A 87 9.16 -7.22 -11.89
N VAL A 88 8.32 -6.33 -11.35
CA VAL A 88 7.40 -6.66 -10.26
C VAL A 88 6.41 -7.73 -10.72
N ARG A 89 5.81 -7.56 -11.90
CA ARG A 89 4.89 -8.54 -12.48
C ARG A 89 5.54 -9.91 -12.71
N GLU A 90 6.81 -9.93 -13.13
CA GLU A 90 7.55 -11.17 -13.33
C GLU A 90 7.92 -11.82 -11.99
N ALA A 91 8.36 -11.03 -11.00
CA ALA A 91 8.61 -11.50 -9.64
C ALA A 91 7.35 -12.15 -9.03
N LEU A 92 6.17 -11.57 -9.29
CA LEU A 92 4.89 -12.13 -8.83
C LEU A 92 4.55 -13.51 -9.44
N LYS A 93 5.15 -13.90 -10.58
CA LYS A 93 4.94 -15.23 -11.17
C LYS A 93 5.71 -16.34 -10.45
N PHE A 94 6.77 -16.01 -9.71
CA PHE A 94 7.60 -17.00 -9.01
C PHE A 94 6.92 -17.58 -7.75
N SER A 95 5.83 -16.96 -7.28
CA SER A 95 5.11 -17.41 -6.10
C SER A 95 3.85 -18.17 -6.51
N PRO A 96 3.69 -19.47 -6.16
CA PRO A 96 2.50 -20.22 -6.52
C PRO A 96 1.26 -19.53 -5.98
N PRO A 97 0.26 -19.26 -6.83
CA PRO A 97 -1.00 -18.69 -6.39
C PRO A 97 -1.80 -19.73 -5.62
N ASP A 98 -1.80 -21.00 -6.02
CA ASP A 98 -2.64 -22.00 -5.36
C ASP A 98 -2.15 -22.32 -3.92
N PRO A 99 -3.03 -22.33 -2.90
CA PRO A 99 -2.66 -22.64 -1.53
C PRO A 99 -2.06 -24.03 -1.34
N GLN A 100 -2.55 -25.05 -2.05
CA GLN A 100 -2.01 -26.41 -1.94
C GLN A 100 -0.64 -26.50 -2.62
N GLU A 101 -0.47 -25.89 -3.80
CA GLU A 101 0.85 -25.78 -4.44
C GLU A 101 1.86 -25.05 -3.55
N ARG A 102 1.43 -23.98 -2.88
CA ARG A 102 2.27 -23.26 -1.91
C ARG A 102 2.62 -24.10 -0.69
N LEU A 103 1.65 -24.83 -0.13
CA LEU A 103 1.90 -25.76 0.98
C LEU A 103 2.92 -26.83 0.56
N HIS A 104 2.74 -27.41 -0.63
CA HIS A 104 3.68 -28.38 -1.20
C HIS A 104 5.07 -27.79 -1.41
N ALA A 105 5.19 -26.54 -1.88
CA ALA A 105 6.48 -25.88 -2.03
C ALA A 105 7.18 -25.67 -0.67
N ILE A 106 6.41 -25.28 0.37
CA ILE A 106 6.93 -25.12 1.74
C ILE A 106 7.39 -26.47 2.30
N THR A 107 6.59 -27.53 2.16
CA THR A 107 6.95 -28.86 2.67
C THR A 107 8.08 -29.50 1.87
N ALA A 108 8.15 -29.28 0.56
CA ALA A 108 9.27 -29.75 -0.26
C ALA A 108 10.59 -29.05 0.12
N GLY A 109 10.55 -27.73 0.35
CA GLY A 109 11.71 -26.96 0.80
C GLY A 109 12.28 -27.43 2.14
N TRP A 110 11.46 -28.08 2.98
CA TRP A 110 11.94 -28.68 4.23
C TRP A 110 13.07 -29.70 4.04
N ASN A 111 13.00 -30.47 2.95
CA ASN A 111 14.04 -31.45 2.60
C ASN A 111 15.38 -30.77 2.27
N GLU A 112 15.36 -29.53 1.80
CA GLU A 112 16.56 -28.75 1.46
C GLU A 112 17.21 -28.10 2.69
N LEU A 113 16.42 -27.79 3.72
CA LEU A 113 16.90 -27.10 4.93
C LEU A 113 17.72 -28.01 5.86
N GLN A 114 17.54 -29.33 5.76
CA GLN A 114 18.33 -30.35 6.47
C GLN A 114 18.43 -30.12 8.00
N TYR A 115 17.36 -29.63 8.64
CA TYR A 115 17.38 -29.34 10.08
C TYR A 115 17.75 -30.54 10.95
N GLN A 116 17.33 -31.74 10.54
CA GLN A 116 17.61 -32.99 11.28
C GLN A 116 19.09 -33.37 11.30
N SER A 117 19.89 -32.93 10.33
CA SER A 117 21.34 -33.17 10.30
C SER A 117 22.16 -31.97 10.81
N SER A 118 21.49 -30.90 11.26
CA SER A 118 22.16 -29.70 11.76
C SER A 118 22.91 -30.00 13.07
N PRO A 119 24.24 -29.88 13.11
CA PRO A 119 25.02 -30.12 14.33
C PRO A 119 24.62 -29.18 15.46
N PHE A 120 24.14 -27.98 15.14
CA PHE A 120 23.68 -27.00 16.12
C PHE A 120 22.37 -27.42 16.79
N LEU A 121 21.39 -27.94 16.03
CA LEU A 121 20.12 -28.38 16.59
C LEU A 121 20.28 -29.68 17.38
N ILE A 122 21.08 -30.62 16.85
CA ILE A 122 21.43 -31.87 17.55
C ILE A 122 22.15 -31.56 18.86
N GLY A 123 23.16 -30.69 18.84
CA GLY A 123 23.90 -30.29 20.04
C GLY A 123 23.04 -29.58 21.08
N ALA A 124 21.97 -28.90 20.66
CA ALA A 124 21.00 -28.26 21.54
C ALA A 124 19.87 -29.20 22.00
N GLY A 125 19.81 -30.45 21.50
CA GLY A 125 18.72 -31.39 21.79
C GLY A 125 17.37 -30.95 21.19
N ILE A 126 17.38 -30.11 20.15
CA ILE A 126 16.18 -29.60 19.49
C ILE A 126 15.84 -30.50 18.30
N SER A 127 14.60 -30.96 18.24
CA SER A 127 14.01 -31.62 17.07
C SER A 127 12.88 -30.77 16.52
N VAL A 128 12.73 -30.74 15.19
CA VAL A 128 11.69 -29.97 14.52
C VAL A 128 10.87 -30.92 13.65
N ASP A 129 9.55 -30.88 13.83
CA ASP A 129 8.61 -31.72 13.09
C ASP A 129 8.50 -31.23 11.62
N PRO A 130 8.74 -32.09 10.61
CA PRO A 130 8.55 -31.73 9.21
C PRO A 130 7.08 -31.57 8.81
N VAL A 131 6.15 -32.07 9.61
CA VAL A 131 4.71 -32.02 9.31
C VAL A 131 4.15 -30.67 9.77
N PRO A 132 3.47 -29.92 8.88
CA PRO A 132 2.79 -28.69 9.26
C PRO A 132 1.79 -28.93 10.40
N LEU A 133 1.82 -28.03 11.39
CA LEU A 133 0.93 -28.11 12.54
C LEU A 133 -0.54 -28.02 12.11
N GLN A 134 -1.35 -28.97 12.59
CA GLN A 134 -2.80 -28.91 12.41
C GLN A 134 -3.44 -28.11 13.54
N VAL A 135 -4.22 -27.10 13.17
CA VAL A 135 -4.91 -26.21 14.10
C VAL A 135 -6.42 -26.26 13.87
N HIS A 136 -7.18 -26.19 14.96
CA HIS A 136 -8.62 -26.06 14.87
C HIS A 136 -8.99 -24.58 14.86
N GLY A 137 -9.68 -24.15 13.80
CA GLY A 137 -10.24 -22.81 13.70
C GLY A 137 -11.75 -22.84 13.60
N ARG A 138 -12.37 -21.67 13.74
CA ARG A 138 -13.82 -21.47 13.63
C ARG A 138 -14.14 -20.37 12.63
N VAL A 139 -15.28 -20.48 11.94
CA VAL A 139 -15.73 -19.43 11.02
C VAL A 139 -16.72 -18.52 11.73
N LEU A 140 -16.41 -17.22 11.78
CA LEU A 140 -17.33 -16.22 12.31
C LEU A 140 -18.51 -16.02 11.35
N PRO A 141 -19.74 -15.89 11.86
CA PRO A 141 -20.89 -15.54 11.03
C PRO A 141 -20.68 -14.15 10.41
N PRO A 142 -21.00 -13.96 9.12
CA PRO A 142 -20.86 -12.66 8.50
C PRO A 142 -21.83 -11.65 9.12
N PRO A 143 -21.44 -10.37 9.22
CA PRO A 143 -22.36 -9.32 9.64
C PRO A 143 -23.47 -9.14 8.60
N SER A 144 -24.62 -8.62 9.03
CA SER A 144 -25.61 -8.09 8.10
C SER A 144 -25.22 -6.69 7.63
N ILE A 145 -25.42 -6.39 6.36
CA ILE A 145 -25.18 -5.04 5.80
C ILE A 145 -26.51 -4.33 5.60
N ARG A 146 -26.60 -3.09 6.08
CA ARG A 146 -27.78 -2.22 5.91
C ARG A 146 -27.54 -1.23 4.78
N PHE A 147 -28.42 -1.27 3.77
CA PHE A 147 -28.45 -0.30 2.67
C PHE A 147 -29.54 0.76 2.88
N GLY A 148 -29.53 1.79 2.05
CA GLY A 148 -30.67 2.71 1.97
C GLY A 148 -31.87 2.03 1.31
N ASP A 149 -33.06 2.53 1.59
CA ASP A 149 -34.31 2.06 0.98
C ASP A 149 -35.18 3.24 0.53
N VAL A 150 -35.89 3.05 -0.57
CA VAL A 150 -36.85 4.01 -1.15
C VAL A 150 -38.08 4.15 -0.24
N ASP A 151 -38.50 3.06 0.44
CA ASP A 151 -39.78 2.96 1.16
C ASP A 151 -39.64 2.84 2.70
N LYS A 152 -38.49 3.22 3.26
CA LYS A 152 -38.16 3.16 4.72
C LYS A 152 -38.17 1.74 5.34
N ARG A 153 -38.30 0.67 4.57
CA ARG A 153 -38.04 -0.71 5.01
C ARG A 153 -36.58 -1.05 4.71
N GLN A 154 -35.73 -0.79 5.69
CA GLN A 154 -34.30 -1.13 5.63
C GLN A 154 -34.06 -2.51 4.99
N THR A 155 -33.42 -2.56 3.82
CA THR A 155 -32.96 -3.81 3.22
C THR A 155 -31.72 -4.26 3.98
N VAL A 156 -31.94 -5.09 5.00
CA VAL A 156 -30.87 -5.81 5.71
C VAL A 156 -30.55 -7.04 4.88
N ILE A 157 -29.34 -7.08 4.31
CA ILE A 157 -28.88 -8.25 3.56
C ILE A 157 -28.08 -9.12 4.50
N ASN A 158 -28.56 -10.35 4.70
CA ASN A 158 -27.76 -11.42 5.25
C ASN A 158 -26.84 -11.92 4.14
N LEU A 159 -25.54 -11.80 4.36
CA LEU A 159 -24.54 -12.21 3.38
C LEU A 159 -24.60 -13.73 3.23
N GLN A 160 -25.14 -14.21 2.10
CA GLN A 160 -25.15 -15.63 1.75
C GLN A 160 -23.72 -16.19 1.58
N ARG A 161 -22.75 -15.31 1.28
CA ARG A 161 -21.33 -15.63 1.17
C ARG A 161 -20.51 -14.68 2.06
N PRO A 162 -19.78 -15.19 3.07
CA PRO A 162 -18.92 -14.36 3.90
C PRO A 162 -17.94 -13.52 3.07
N GLY A 163 -17.82 -12.24 3.41
CA GLY A 163 -16.87 -11.31 2.80
C GLY A 163 -17.20 -10.85 1.37
N GLN A 164 -18.39 -11.16 0.83
CA GLN A 164 -18.79 -10.74 -0.52
C GLN A 164 -20.17 -10.10 -0.55
N TRP A 165 -20.26 -8.94 -1.18
CA TRP A 165 -21.50 -8.23 -1.42
C TRP A 165 -21.31 -7.32 -2.63
N ASP A 166 -22.42 -6.97 -3.28
CA ASP A 166 -22.44 -5.97 -4.34
C ASP A 166 -23.33 -4.79 -3.95
N MET A 167 -23.15 -3.67 -4.65
CA MET A 167 -24.05 -2.52 -4.57
C MET A 167 -25.25 -2.65 -5.52
N MET A 168 -25.33 -3.66 -6.39
CA MET A 168 -26.31 -3.68 -7.49
C MET A 168 -27.75 -3.58 -6.96
N ARG A 169 -28.53 -2.68 -7.58
CA ARG A 169 -29.94 -2.41 -7.22
C ARG A 169 -30.15 -1.98 -5.75
N LYS A 170 -29.13 -1.43 -5.10
CA LYS A 170 -29.18 -0.92 -3.71
C LYS A 170 -28.86 0.58 -3.68
N LEU A 171 -29.49 1.28 -2.74
CA LEU A 171 -29.20 2.67 -2.43
C LEU A 171 -28.11 2.78 -1.35
N LEU A 172 -27.41 3.91 -1.33
CA LEU A 172 -26.54 4.26 -0.22
C LEU A 172 -27.37 4.48 1.05
N TYR A 173 -26.81 4.14 2.21
CA TYR A 173 -27.51 4.32 3.50
C TYR A 173 -27.89 5.78 3.78
N LYS A 174 -26.97 6.71 3.49
CA LYS A 174 -27.18 8.16 3.58
C LYS A 174 -26.57 8.82 2.35
N PRO A 175 -27.29 8.86 1.21
CA PRO A 175 -26.75 9.45 -0.01
C PRO A 175 -26.56 10.96 0.17
N LYS A 176 -25.46 11.48 -0.36
CA LYS A 176 -25.17 12.91 -0.43
C LYS A 176 -25.00 13.32 -1.88
N VAL A 177 -25.67 14.39 -2.26
CA VAL A 177 -25.64 14.91 -3.63
C VAL A 177 -24.67 16.09 -3.69
N PRO A 178 -23.66 16.08 -4.58
CA PRO A 178 -22.83 17.25 -4.78
C PRO A 178 -23.68 18.37 -5.40
N LYS A 179 -23.89 19.46 -4.66
CA LYS A 179 -24.79 20.55 -5.09
C LYS A 179 -24.21 21.33 -6.28
N GLN A 180 -22.90 21.58 -6.25
CA GLN A 180 -22.18 22.34 -7.28
C GLN A 180 -20.83 21.65 -7.49
N TRP A 181 -20.66 21.03 -8.65
CA TRP A 181 -19.41 20.35 -9.00
C TRP A 181 -19.08 20.58 -10.47
N VAL A 182 -17.80 20.47 -10.81
CA VAL A 182 -17.30 20.65 -12.18
C VAL A 182 -16.41 19.50 -12.58
N VAL A 183 -16.31 19.28 -13.88
CA VAL A 183 -15.34 18.36 -14.48
C VAL A 183 -14.20 19.17 -15.07
N VAL A 184 -12.95 18.76 -14.81
CA VAL A 184 -11.76 19.33 -15.45
C VAL A 184 -11.03 18.21 -16.16
N ASP A 185 -10.97 18.31 -17.49
CA ASP A 185 -10.32 17.31 -18.32
C ASP A 185 -8.91 17.76 -18.71
N PHE A 186 -7.89 17.07 -18.19
CA PHE A 186 -6.50 17.19 -18.64
C PHE A 186 -6.09 16.06 -19.58
N ALA A 187 -6.95 15.06 -19.84
CA ALA A 187 -6.62 13.96 -20.73
C ALA A 187 -6.80 14.30 -22.21
N SER A 188 -7.31 15.50 -22.54
CA SER A 188 -7.71 15.89 -23.88
C SER A 188 -8.67 14.86 -24.50
N ALA A 189 -9.60 14.36 -23.70
CA ALA A 189 -10.58 13.39 -24.14
C ALA A 189 -11.54 14.04 -25.13
N ASP A 190 -12.03 13.23 -26.08
CA ASP A 190 -13.08 13.69 -26.98
C ASP A 190 -14.34 14.09 -26.20
N ARG A 191 -14.96 15.20 -26.62
CA ARG A 191 -16.09 15.80 -25.90
C ARG A 191 -17.27 14.84 -25.78
N SER A 192 -17.61 14.13 -26.85
CA SER A 192 -18.72 13.18 -26.85
C SER A 192 -18.48 12.00 -25.92
N THR A 193 -17.22 11.55 -25.84
CA THR A 193 -16.80 10.48 -24.92
C THR A 193 -16.94 10.92 -23.46
N LEU A 194 -16.54 12.16 -23.15
CA LEU A 194 -16.63 12.72 -21.82
C LEU A 194 -18.08 12.94 -21.38
N GLU A 195 -18.93 13.44 -22.27
CA GLU A 195 -20.37 13.61 -22.02
C GLU A 195 -21.05 12.27 -21.74
N ARG A 196 -20.80 11.24 -22.56
CA ARG A 196 -21.33 9.88 -22.33
C ARG A 196 -20.86 9.30 -20.99
N PHE A 197 -19.61 9.53 -20.61
CA PHE A 197 -19.09 9.11 -19.31
C PHE A 197 -19.83 9.80 -18.15
N ILE A 198 -20.06 11.11 -18.26
CA ILE A 198 -20.78 11.90 -17.26
C ILE A 198 -22.24 11.45 -17.16
N GLU A 199 -22.91 11.19 -18.29
CA GLU A 199 -24.27 10.64 -18.30
C GLU A 199 -24.34 9.30 -17.57
N GLY A 200 -23.43 8.37 -17.87
CA GLY A 200 -23.36 7.09 -17.17
C GLY A 200 -23.10 7.25 -15.67
N LEU A 201 -22.23 8.17 -15.28
CA LEU A 201 -21.96 8.48 -13.87
C LEU A 201 -23.20 9.05 -13.17
N VAL A 202 -23.92 9.98 -13.81
CA VAL A 202 -25.15 10.58 -13.26
C VAL A 202 -26.25 9.53 -13.11
N VAL A 203 -26.41 8.64 -14.09
CA VAL A 203 -27.36 7.52 -14.01
C VAL A 203 -27.02 6.61 -12.82
N GLU A 204 -25.75 6.25 -12.62
CA GLU A 204 -25.34 5.46 -11.46
C GLU A 204 -25.55 6.23 -10.14
N MET A 205 -25.22 7.52 -10.07
CA MET A 205 -25.48 8.35 -8.89
C MET A 205 -26.97 8.35 -8.51
N GLN A 206 -27.85 8.50 -9.50
CA GLN A 206 -29.30 8.43 -9.29
C GLN A 206 -29.73 7.04 -8.82
N ALA A 207 -29.22 5.97 -9.44
CA ALA A 207 -29.49 4.59 -9.04
C ALA A 207 -29.00 4.26 -7.61
N ARG A 208 -28.09 5.08 -7.04
CA ARG A 208 -27.62 5.00 -5.64
C ARG A 208 -28.35 5.94 -4.68
N GLY A 209 -29.35 6.68 -5.15
CA GLY A 209 -30.13 7.63 -4.35
C GLY A 209 -29.46 9.00 -4.20
N MET A 210 -28.40 9.29 -4.95
CA MET A 210 -27.73 10.59 -4.95
C MET A 210 -28.44 11.59 -5.88
N SER A 211 -29.74 11.79 -5.68
CA SER A 211 -30.53 12.80 -6.39
C SER A 211 -31.49 13.52 -5.43
N GLN A 212 -31.78 14.80 -5.71
CA GLN A 212 -32.71 15.63 -4.94
C GLN A 212 -33.74 16.26 -5.88
N GLY A 213 -34.54 15.43 -6.55
CA GLY A 213 -35.58 15.87 -7.50
C GLY A 213 -35.08 16.22 -8.91
N SER A 214 -33.77 16.40 -9.11
CA SER A 214 -33.14 16.55 -10.43
C SER A 214 -31.85 15.71 -10.56
N PRO A 215 -31.44 15.35 -11.79
CA PRO A 215 -30.17 14.66 -12.01
C PRO A 215 -28.96 15.55 -11.62
N PRO A 216 -27.97 15.01 -10.88
CA PRO A 216 -26.83 15.79 -10.38
C PRO A 216 -25.74 16.05 -11.44
N TYR A 217 -26.10 16.66 -12.58
CA TYR A 217 -25.12 17.00 -13.62
C TYR A 217 -24.08 18.04 -13.13
N PRO A 218 -22.83 18.00 -13.64
CA PRO A 218 -21.83 19.01 -13.34
C PRO A 218 -22.26 20.37 -13.91
N LYS A 219 -21.85 21.45 -13.25
CA LYS A 219 -22.11 22.82 -13.68
C LYS A 219 -21.40 23.17 -14.98
N ASN A 220 -20.21 22.64 -15.17
CA ASN A 220 -19.39 22.88 -16.34
C ASN A 220 -18.38 21.75 -16.52
N ILE A 221 -17.87 21.63 -17.75
CA ILE A 221 -16.77 20.76 -18.13
C ILE A 221 -15.70 21.68 -18.73
N VAL A 222 -14.60 21.84 -18.00
CA VAL A 222 -13.47 22.71 -18.34
C VAL A 222 -12.37 21.87 -18.96
N GLN A 223 -11.83 22.32 -20.09
CA GLN A 223 -10.68 21.68 -20.73
C GLN A 223 -9.39 22.28 -20.18
N GLY A 224 -8.43 21.43 -19.83
CA GLY A 224 -7.10 21.80 -19.37
C GLY A 224 -6.01 21.06 -20.15
N SER A 225 -4.80 21.61 -20.14
CA SER A 225 -3.61 20.92 -20.64
C SER A 225 -2.80 20.34 -19.47
N PRO A 226 -2.26 19.11 -19.54
CA PRO A 226 -1.34 18.58 -18.54
C PRO A 226 -0.09 19.43 -18.32
N SER A 227 0.32 20.20 -19.33
CA SER A 227 1.47 21.11 -19.26
C SER A 227 1.14 22.49 -18.69
N ALA A 228 -0.15 22.78 -18.45
CA ALA A 228 -0.57 24.04 -17.85
C ALA A 228 -0.26 24.07 -16.34
N ASN A 229 -0.40 25.25 -15.74
CA ASN A 229 -0.42 25.38 -14.30
C ASN A 229 -1.72 24.78 -13.75
N ILE A 230 -1.68 23.51 -13.36
CA ILE A 230 -2.85 22.74 -12.90
C ILE A 230 -3.57 23.42 -11.73
N PRO A 231 -2.88 23.86 -10.65
CA PRO A 231 -3.53 24.62 -9.57
C PRO A 231 -4.34 25.83 -10.05
N GLU A 232 -3.81 26.59 -11.01
CA GLU A 232 -4.49 27.77 -11.56
C GLU A 232 -5.74 27.39 -12.36
N VAL A 233 -5.67 26.34 -13.18
CA VAL A 233 -6.83 25.83 -13.94
C VAL A 233 -7.93 25.36 -12.97
N LEU A 234 -7.56 24.62 -11.92
CA LEU A 234 -8.50 24.16 -10.90
C LEU A 234 -9.09 25.33 -10.10
N TYR A 235 -8.30 26.37 -9.83
CA TYR A 235 -8.76 27.59 -9.15
C TYR A 235 -9.82 28.34 -9.95
N ARG A 236 -9.59 28.56 -11.24
CA ARG A 236 -10.56 29.21 -12.12
C ARG A 236 -11.83 28.39 -12.25
N ALA A 237 -11.68 27.09 -12.56
CA ALA A 237 -12.81 26.18 -12.67
C ALA A 237 -13.67 26.14 -11.39
N ALA A 238 -13.04 26.12 -10.21
CA ALA A 238 -13.76 26.13 -8.95
C ALA A 238 -14.45 27.48 -8.67
N SER A 239 -13.74 28.59 -8.88
CA SER A 239 -14.21 29.93 -8.50
C SER A 239 -15.32 30.43 -9.41
N GLU A 240 -15.17 30.27 -10.73
CA GLU A 240 -16.16 30.71 -11.72
C GLU A 240 -17.48 29.93 -11.61
N ASN A 241 -17.44 28.70 -11.12
CA ASN A 241 -18.60 27.81 -11.04
C ASN A 241 -19.11 27.62 -9.59
N ASN A 242 -18.50 28.32 -8.62
CA ASN A 242 -18.74 28.13 -7.19
C ASN A 242 -18.74 26.63 -6.77
N ALA A 243 -17.78 25.87 -7.30
CA ALA A 243 -17.76 24.42 -7.14
C ALA A 243 -17.35 24.01 -5.72
N GLN A 244 -18.02 22.98 -5.19
CA GLN A 244 -17.74 22.30 -3.91
C GLN A 244 -16.97 20.99 -4.12
N MET A 245 -16.91 20.51 -5.36
CA MET A 245 -16.18 19.32 -5.76
C MET A 245 -15.66 19.47 -7.19
N ILE A 246 -14.49 18.91 -7.47
CA ILE A 246 -13.95 18.79 -8.83
C ILE A 246 -13.73 17.30 -9.16
N LEU A 247 -14.27 16.86 -10.28
CA LEU A 247 -13.88 15.61 -10.93
C LEU A 247 -12.79 15.91 -11.97
N VAL A 248 -11.60 15.36 -11.77
CA VAL A 248 -10.45 15.56 -12.65
C VAL A 248 -10.21 14.31 -13.50
N ILE A 249 -10.13 14.49 -14.81
CA ILE A 249 -9.75 13.43 -15.75
C ILE A 249 -8.28 13.62 -16.10
N LEU A 250 -7.47 12.58 -15.89
CA LEU A 250 -6.04 12.58 -16.17
C LEU A 250 -5.68 11.51 -17.21
N PRO A 251 -4.59 11.69 -17.98
CA PRO A 251 -3.98 10.61 -18.76
C PRO A 251 -3.56 9.41 -17.89
N GLU A 252 -3.36 8.25 -18.51
CA GLU A 252 -3.04 6.99 -17.82
C GLU A 252 -1.74 7.07 -16.97
N SER A 253 -0.75 7.83 -17.42
CA SER A 253 0.49 8.07 -16.69
C SER A 253 0.66 9.56 -16.40
N ALA A 254 0.19 9.99 -15.22
CA ALA A 254 0.20 11.40 -14.83
C ALA A 254 0.52 11.59 -13.33
N PRO A 255 1.68 11.12 -12.82
CA PRO A 255 2.01 11.19 -11.39
C PRO A 255 2.14 12.62 -10.87
N ASP A 256 2.75 13.52 -11.65
CA ASP A 256 2.91 14.92 -11.25
C ASP A 256 1.58 15.70 -11.30
N PRO A 257 0.76 15.61 -12.37
CA PRO A 257 -0.59 16.16 -12.35
C PRO A 257 -1.44 15.65 -11.19
N TYR A 258 -1.39 14.34 -10.90
CA TYR A 258 -2.10 13.75 -9.77
C TYR A 258 -1.68 14.40 -8.45
N ARG A 259 -0.37 14.54 -8.21
CA ARG A 259 0.17 15.19 -7.00
C ARG A 259 -0.31 16.64 -6.90
N GLN A 260 -0.26 17.40 -7.99
CA GLN A 260 -0.67 18.81 -7.99
C GLN A 260 -2.17 18.97 -7.69
N VAL A 261 -3.03 18.12 -8.27
CA VAL A 261 -4.47 18.10 -7.98
C VAL A 261 -4.72 17.84 -6.49
N LYS A 262 -4.08 16.81 -5.93
CA LYS A 262 -4.27 16.46 -4.52
C LYS A 262 -3.74 17.54 -3.58
N ARG A 263 -2.58 18.14 -3.87
CA ARG A 263 -2.07 19.28 -3.09
C ARG A 263 -3.00 20.49 -3.14
N TYR A 264 -3.49 20.83 -4.33
CA TYR A 264 -4.42 21.94 -4.50
C TYR A 264 -5.71 21.72 -3.70
N GLY A 265 -6.32 20.53 -3.80
CA GLY A 265 -7.54 20.17 -3.09
C GLY A 265 -7.34 20.09 -1.57
N ASP A 266 -6.35 19.31 -1.13
CA ASP A 266 -6.19 18.91 0.27
C ASP A 266 -5.55 20.01 1.13
N ILE A 267 -4.71 20.88 0.55
CA ILE A 267 -3.95 21.92 1.28
C ILE A 267 -4.43 23.32 0.91
N THR A 268 -4.34 23.69 -0.37
CA THR A 268 -4.48 25.08 -0.79
C THR A 268 -5.92 25.58 -0.69
N ARG A 269 -6.86 24.86 -1.33
CA ARG A 269 -8.26 25.31 -1.44
C ARG A 269 -9.17 24.66 -0.40
N GLY A 270 -8.86 23.45 0.06
CA GLY A 270 -9.74 22.69 0.93
C GLY A 270 -11.01 22.24 0.20
N LEU A 271 -10.82 21.62 -0.97
CA LEU A 271 -11.89 21.22 -1.89
C LEU A 271 -11.81 19.73 -2.19
N VAL A 272 -12.97 19.07 -2.24
CA VAL A 272 -13.05 17.64 -2.58
C VAL A 272 -12.63 17.43 -4.04
N THR A 273 -11.62 16.59 -4.27
CA THR A 273 -11.13 16.23 -5.60
C THR A 273 -11.25 14.73 -5.85
N GLN A 274 -12.03 14.34 -6.85
CA GLN A 274 -12.06 12.98 -7.37
C GLN A 274 -11.23 12.91 -8.64
N ILE A 275 -10.33 11.94 -8.75
CA ILE A 275 -9.53 11.74 -9.96
C ILE A 275 -10.00 10.44 -10.63
N ASN A 276 -10.30 10.49 -11.92
CA ASN A 276 -10.52 9.29 -12.71
C ASN A 276 -9.18 8.80 -13.29
N ALA A 277 -8.41 8.15 -12.42
CA ALA A 277 -7.25 7.34 -12.79
C ALA A 277 -7.40 6.05 -11.99
N LYS A 278 -8.06 5.04 -12.58
CA LYS A 278 -8.34 3.69 -12.03
C LYS A 278 -8.11 3.59 -10.51
N LEU A 279 -9.15 3.71 -9.68
CA LEU A 279 -9.09 3.28 -8.28
C LEU A 279 -10.48 3.02 -7.70
N GLY A 280 -10.61 1.86 -7.04
CA GLY A 280 -11.83 1.40 -6.38
C GLY A 280 -12.05 2.14 -5.06
N GLY A 281 -13.29 2.60 -4.87
CA GLY A 281 -13.77 3.18 -3.62
C GLY A 281 -14.33 2.12 -2.66
N ILE A 282 -14.25 2.40 -1.37
CA ILE A 282 -14.88 1.63 -0.29
C ILE A 282 -16.04 2.47 0.27
N ASN A 283 -17.22 1.86 0.40
CA ASN A 283 -18.49 2.56 0.69
C ASN A 283 -19.00 2.39 2.14
N PHE A 284 -18.17 1.97 3.09
CA PHE A 284 -18.65 1.59 4.43
C PHE A 284 -17.92 2.32 5.56
N LEU A 285 -18.69 2.89 6.50
CA LEU A 285 -18.25 3.47 7.76
C LEU A 285 -19.02 2.80 8.90
N PRO A 286 -18.35 2.14 9.86
CA PRO A 286 -18.93 1.80 11.15
C PRO A 286 -18.79 2.98 12.13
N GLU A 287 -19.56 2.91 13.23
CA GLU A 287 -19.84 3.99 14.20
C GLU A 287 -18.62 4.63 14.91
N ASP A 288 -18.83 5.81 15.49
CA ASP A 288 -17.82 6.83 15.80
C ASP A 288 -16.76 6.51 16.89
N ASP A 289 -16.78 5.34 17.53
CA ASP A 289 -15.89 5.00 18.67
C ASP A 289 -14.72 4.03 18.36
N ILE A 290 -14.46 3.72 17.08
CA ILE A 290 -13.67 2.54 16.70
C ILE A 290 -12.15 2.78 16.64
N MET A 291 -11.71 4.04 16.59
CA MET A 291 -10.29 4.39 16.40
C MET A 291 -9.40 4.18 17.64
N LYS A 292 -9.97 3.78 18.79
CA LYS A 292 -9.22 3.63 20.05
C LYS A 292 -8.51 2.29 20.25
N TYR A 293 -8.83 1.25 19.48
CA TYR A 293 -8.56 -0.14 19.91
C TYR A 293 -7.70 -1.03 19.01
N LEU A 294 -7.02 -0.52 17.99
CA LEU A 294 -6.25 -1.39 17.08
C LEU A 294 -4.79 -0.94 16.95
N GLN A 295 -3.92 -1.63 17.69
CA GLN A 295 -2.49 -1.63 17.43
C GLN A 295 -2.23 -2.47 16.17
N SER A 296 -1.61 -1.86 15.16
CA SER A 296 -1.32 -2.50 13.87
C SER A 296 -0.28 -3.60 14.03
N ALA A 297 -0.64 -4.86 13.72
CA ALA A 297 0.33 -5.93 13.55
C ALA A 297 1.01 -5.84 12.15
N PRO A 298 2.34 -6.04 12.05
CA PRO A 298 3.06 -6.08 10.77
C PRO A 298 2.65 -7.28 9.91
N THR A 299 3.03 -7.26 8.63
CA THR A 299 2.92 -8.40 7.71
C THR A 299 3.55 -9.63 8.36
N MET A 300 2.74 -10.61 8.78
CA MET A 300 3.22 -11.82 9.43
C MET A 300 3.33 -12.98 8.45
N ALA A 301 4.34 -13.82 8.68
CA ALA A 301 4.66 -14.99 7.86
C ALA A 301 3.75 -16.21 8.12
N GLN A 302 2.79 -16.12 9.05
CA GLN A 302 1.86 -17.22 9.34
C GLN A 302 0.90 -17.44 8.16
N MET A 303 0.85 -18.66 7.65
CA MET A 303 -0.05 -19.04 6.56
C MET A 303 -0.94 -20.20 7.02
N PHE A 304 -2.23 -20.09 6.74
CA PHE A 304 -3.20 -21.13 7.04
C PHE A 304 -3.65 -21.79 5.73
N PHE A 305 -3.66 -23.12 5.71
CA PHE A 305 -4.04 -23.91 4.56
C PHE A 305 -5.24 -24.79 4.93
N PRO A 306 -6.28 -24.87 4.09
CA PRO A 306 -7.37 -25.77 4.37
C PRO A 306 -6.93 -27.23 4.22
N ILE A 307 -7.45 -28.08 5.11
CA ILE A 307 -7.32 -29.53 4.99
C ILE A 307 -8.39 -29.99 3.97
N GLN A 308 -7.97 -30.67 2.90
CA GLN A 308 -8.88 -31.16 1.88
C GLN A 308 -9.97 -32.07 2.47
N GLY A 309 -11.21 -31.93 1.99
CA GLY A 309 -12.35 -32.72 2.44
C GLY A 309 -12.96 -32.30 3.78
N LYS A 310 -12.47 -31.21 4.40
CA LYS A 310 -13.08 -30.60 5.60
C LYS A 310 -13.83 -29.31 5.27
N ASP A 311 -14.72 -28.92 6.17
CA ASP A 311 -15.47 -27.66 6.10
C ASP A 311 -14.53 -26.43 6.13
N GLY A 312 -14.95 -25.32 5.52
CA GLY A 312 -14.22 -24.05 5.58
C GLY A 312 -13.34 -23.72 4.37
N ILE A 313 -13.41 -24.50 3.29
CA ILE A 313 -12.83 -24.13 1.98
C ILE A 313 -13.74 -23.10 1.29
N ASP A 314 -13.16 -22.07 0.70
CA ASP A 314 -13.90 -21.07 -0.07
C ASP A 314 -14.57 -21.74 -1.30
N PRO A 315 -15.91 -21.62 -1.43
CA PRO A 315 -16.67 -22.26 -2.51
C PRO A 315 -16.33 -21.73 -3.91
N LYS A 316 -15.52 -20.68 -4.03
CA LYS A 316 -15.00 -20.19 -5.32
C LYS A 316 -13.96 -21.10 -5.96
N GLY A 317 -13.49 -22.14 -5.26
CA GLY A 317 -12.49 -23.07 -5.81
C GLY A 317 -11.10 -22.46 -5.96
N ASN A 318 -10.79 -21.44 -5.17
CA ASN A 318 -9.47 -20.77 -5.13
C ASN A 318 -8.48 -21.44 -4.16
N GLY A 319 -8.86 -22.59 -3.57
CA GLY A 319 -8.07 -23.35 -2.60
C GLY A 319 -7.87 -22.71 -1.23
N ASN A 320 -8.46 -21.54 -0.96
CA ASN A 320 -8.28 -20.78 0.28
C ASN A 320 -9.31 -21.14 1.36
N LEU A 321 -9.03 -20.71 2.59
CA LEU A 321 -10.00 -20.74 3.68
C LEU A 321 -11.12 -19.71 3.45
N LEU A 322 -12.27 -19.95 4.06
CA LEU A 322 -13.44 -19.07 4.01
C LEU A 322 -13.18 -17.77 4.80
N ALA A 323 -13.70 -16.65 4.30
CA ALA A 323 -13.69 -15.40 5.04
C ALA A 323 -14.46 -15.56 6.37
N GLY A 324 -13.88 -15.03 7.45
CA GLY A 324 -14.34 -15.23 8.83
C GLY A 324 -13.58 -16.33 9.58
N PHE A 325 -12.70 -17.11 8.93
CA PHE A 325 -11.87 -18.11 9.60
C PHE A 325 -11.01 -17.47 10.69
N THR A 326 -11.11 -17.99 11.91
CA THR A 326 -10.48 -17.46 13.12
C THR A 326 -9.80 -18.57 13.91
N VAL A 327 -8.59 -18.31 14.39
CA VAL A 327 -7.84 -19.19 15.30
C VAL A 327 -7.50 -18.40 16.55
N ASP A 328 -8.06 -18.81 17.68
CA ASP A 328 -7.90 -18.19 19.00
C ASP A 328 -7.36 -19.18 20.04
N GLN A 329 -6.78 -20.30 19.59
CA GLN A 329 -6.25 -21.40 20.39
C GLN A 329 -4.95 -21.95 19.78
N ASP A 330 -4.20 -22.73 20.57
CA ASP A 330 -3.00 -23.52 20.22
C ASP A 330 -1.75 -22.75 19.79
N ILE A 331 -1.88 -21.82 18.84
CA ILE A 331 -0.78 -21.08 18.20
C ILE A 331 -0.78 -19.58 18.56
N ILE A 332 -1.59 -19.22 19.54
CA ILE A 332 -1.70 -17.85 20.06
C ILE A 332 -0.60 -17.57 21.10
N HIS A 333 -0.38 -16.31 21.42
CA HIS A 333 0.58 -15.91 22.43
C HIS A 333 0.20 -16.50 23.81
N PRO A 334 1.14 -17.10 24.55
CA PRO A 334 0.84 -17.81 25.80
C PRO A 334 0.33 -16.89 26.94
N VAL A 335 0.76 -15.64 26.96
CA VAL A 335 0.40 -14.65 28.01
C VAL A 335 -0.61 -13.59 27.53
N HIS A 336 -0.39 -13.02 26.34
CA HIS A 336 -1.26 -12.01 25.75
C HIS A 336 -2.48 -12.65 25.05
N ARG A 337 -3.59 -11.92 25.02
CA ARG A 337 -4.78 -12.33 24.27
C ARG A 337 -4.65 -11.84 22.83
N ASP A 338 -4.35 -12.75 21.93
CA ASP A 338 -4.36 -12.57 20.49
C ASP A 338 -5.17 -13.66 19.80
N PHE A 339 -5.44 -13.44 18.52
CA PHE A 339 -6.10 -14.40 17.63
C PHE A 339 -5.69 -14.10 16.19
N TYR A 340 -5.82 -15.08 15.31
CA TYR A 340 -5.70 -14.90 13.87
C TYR A 340 -7.10 -14.83 13.27
N LEU A 341 -7.38 -13.85 12.41
CA LEU A 341 -8.66 -13.75 11.69
C LEU A 341 -8.41 -13.50 10.21
N GLN A 342 -8.76 -14.43 9.34
CA GLN A 342 -8.89 -14.20 7.90
C GLN A 342 -10.25 -13.56 7.61
N SER A 343 -10.24 -12.27 7.32
CA SER A 343 -11.46 -11.46 7.19
C SER A 343 -11.92 -11.22 5.74
N GLN A 344 -11.04 -11.46 4.76
CA GLN A 344 -11.32 -11.27 3.34
C GLN A 344 -11.33 -12.61 2.59
N PRO A 345 -12.15 -12.75 1.53
CA PRO A 345 -12.10 -13.92 0.66
C PRO A 345 -10.85 -13.87 -0.22
N GLY A 346 -10.25 -15.02 -0.52
CA GLY A 346 -9.14 -15.10 -1.48
C GLY A 346 -9.64 -14.74 -2.89
N LEU A 347 -9.16 -13.65 -3.49
CA LEU A 347 -9.64 -13.24 -4.82
C LEU A 347 -8.91 -13.99 -5.96
N LYS A 348 -7.59 -14.14 -5.84
CA LYS A 348 -6.74 -14.95 -6.73
C LYS A 348 -5.47 -15.33 -5.97
N GLY A 349 -5.30 -16.60 -5.67
CA GLY A 349 -4.10 -17.14 -5.03
C GLY A 349 -3.73 -16.58 -3.65
N ASN A 350 -2.89 -17.32 -2.93
CA ASN A 350 -2.27 -16.89 -1.69
C ASN A 350 -1.19 -15.84 -2.00
N PHE A 351 -1.59 -14.64 -2.44
CA PHE A 351 -0.69 -13.50 -2.41
C PHE A 351 -0.46 -13.10 -0.96
N SER A 352 0.71 -13.44 -0.43
CA SER A 352 1.22 -12.91 0.84
C SER A 352 1.46 -11.40 0.82
N GLU A 353 1.09 -10.69 -0.25
CA GLU A 353 1.20 -9.22 -0.33
C GLU A 353 -0.11 -8.52 -0.74
N SER A 354 -1.20 -9.26 -0.92
CA SER A 354 -2.55 -8.72 -1.13
C SER A 354 -3.53 -9.25 -0.08
N HIS A 355 -3.23 -8.98 1.19
CA HIS A 355 -4.23 -8.67 2.20
C HIS A 355 -5.30 -9.75 2.48
N THR A 356 -4.93 -11.05 2.52
CA THR A 356 -5.54 -11.92 3.53
C THR A 356 -4.99 -11.46 4.87
N PHE A 357 -5.53 -10.36 5.41
CA PHE A 357 -5.19 -9.92 6.76
C PHE A 357 -5.58 -11.06 7.69
N CYS A 358 -4.58 -11.76 8.23
CA CYS A 358 -4.68 -12.27 9.60
C CYS A 358 -4.35 -11.11 10.51
N ALA A 359 -5.38 -10.39 10.97
CA ALA A 359 -5.20 -9.39 11.99
C ALA A 359 -5.07 -10.12 13.34
N ILE A 360 -3.93 -9.94 14.01
CA ILE A 360 -3.87 -10.08 15.46
C ILE A 360 -4.50 -8.83 16.04
N ALA A 361 -5.65 -8.97 16.71
CA ALA A 361 -6.10 -7.92 17.62
C ALA A 361 -5.70 -8.32 19.04
N ILE A 362 -4.77 -7.56 19.61
CA ILE A 362 -4.49 -7.62 21.04
C ILE A 362 -5.62 -6.86 21.73
N LEU A 363 -6.51 -7.57 22.43
CA LEU A 363 -7.53 -6.92 23.25
C LEU A 363 -6.92 -6.58 24.61
N GLU A 364 -6.72 -5.28 24.88
CA GLU A 364 -6.40 -4.81 26.24
C GLU A 364 -7.55 -5.20 27.19
N GLN A 365 -7.20 -5.75 28.35
CA GLN A 365 -8.18 -6.25 29.33
C GLN A 365 -9.08 -5.12 29.83
N GLN A 366 -10.39 -5.22 29.59
CA GLN A 366 -11.36 -4.39 30.32
C GLN A 366 -12.28 -5.15 31.26
N ASP A 367 -12.30 -6.51 31.27
CA ASP A 367 -13.12 -7.20 32.27
C ASP A 367 -12.65 -8.64 32.56
N ARG A 368 -12.39 -8.93 33.84
CA ARG A 368 -11.96 -10.25 34.38
C ARG A 368 -13.13 -11.13 34.82
N SER A 369 -14.37 -10.70 34.63
CA SER A 369 -15.55 -11.32 35.28
C SER A 369 -16.25 -12.44 34.50
N ARG A 370 -15.88 -12.75 33.25
CA ARG A 370 -16.53 -13.84 32.46
C ARG A 370 -15.68 -15.10 32.37
N SER A 371 -16.27 -16.22 32.78
CA SER A 371 -15.67 -17.57 32.83
C SER A 371 -15.53 -18.27 31.48
N GLN A 372 -16.12 -17.74 30.41
CA GLN A 372 -15.82 -18.11 29.02
C GLN A 372 -15.90 -16.86 28.13
N PRO A 373 -14.82 -16.47 27.43
CA PRO A 373 -14.87 -15.35 26.49
C PRO A 373 -15.50 -15.82 25.17
N GLN A 374 -16.77 -15.49 24.94
CA GLN A 374 -17.32 -15.48 23.59
C GLN A 374 -16.75 -14.27 22.85
N PHE A 375 -15.89 -14.49 21.85
CA PHE A 375 -15.48 -13.44 20.93
C PHE A 375 -16.66 -13.07 20.02
N THR A 376 -17.49 -12.12 20.45
CA THR A 376 -18.57 -11.52 19.65
C THR A 376 -18.05 -10.24 18.98
N VAL A 377 -16.93 -10.32 18.25
CA VAL A 377 -16.44 -9.16 17.50
C VAL A 377 -17.07 -9.20 16.11
N SER A 378 -17.82 -8.15 15.77
CA SER A 378 -18.30 -7.95 14.40
C SER A 378 -17.08 -7.81 13.47
N ALA A 379 -16.79 -8.85 12.69
CA ALA A 379 -15.71 -8.93 11.71
C ALA A 379 -15.44 -7.66 10.83
N PRO A 380 -16.43 -6.82 10.45
CA PRO A 380 -16.14 -5.62 9.65
C PRO A 380 -15.38 -4.53 10.42
N LEU A 381 -15.42 -4.51 11.76
CA LEU A 381 -14.77 -3.47 12.58
C LEU A 381 -13.24 -3.60 12.62
N ILE A 382 -12.73 -4.83 12.64
CA ILE A 382 -11.29 -5.12 12.84
C ILE A 382 -10.43 -4.65 11.64
N LEU A 383 -11.02 -4.63 10.44
CA LEU A 383 -10.30 -4.32 9.20
C LEU A 383 -10.21 -2.82 8.86
N LEU A 384 -11.17 -2.02 9.33
CA LEU A 384 -11.34 -0.68 8.77
C LEU A 384 -10.33 0.31 9.33
N ALA A 385 -10.01 0.27 10.63
CA ALA A 385 -9.07 1.24 11.20
C ALA A 385 -7.64 1.14 10.61
N PRO A 386 -7.02 -0.06 10.46
CA PRO A 386 -5.70 -0.18 9.84
C PRO A 386 -5.71 0.24 8.37
N LEU A 387 -6.77 -0.10 7.63
CA LEU A 387 -6.89 0.26 6.22
C LEU A 387 -7.06 1.78 6.04
N LEU A 388 -7.89 2.41 6.89
CA LEU A 388 -8.03 3.87 6.91
C LEU A 388 -6.70 4.56 7.25
N LYS A 389 -5.95 4.05 8.23
CA LYS A 389 -4.60 4.55 8.54
C LYS A 389 -3.67 4.46 7.34
N GLN A 390 -3.68 3.34 6.60
CA GLN A 390 -2.88 3.20 5.39
C GLN A 390 -3.28 4.20 4.29
N LEU A 391 -4.58 4.44 4.09
CA LEU A 391 -5.06 5.43 3.13
C LEU A 391 -4.64 6.84 3.52
N VAL A 392 -4.76 7.20 4.80
CA VAL A 392 -4.26 8.49 5.34
C VAL A 392 -2.77 8.62 5.11
N CYS A 393 -1.96 7.61 5.46
CA CYS A 393 -0.51 7.64 5.26
C CYS A 393 -0.12 7.72 3.78
N ARG A 394 -0.83 7.00 2.89
CA ARG A 394 -0.62 7.11 1.44
C ARG A 394 -0.97 8.50 0.94
N ARG A 395 -2.06 9.09 1.44
CA ARG A 395 -2.46 10.46 1.09
C ARG A 395 -1.47 11.50 1.62
N ALA A 396 -0.95 11.32 2.83
CA ALA A 396 0.03 12.20 3.47
C ALA A 396 1.30 12.38 2.63
N LYS A 397 1.66 11.42 1.77
CA LYS A 397 2.79 11.55 0.83
C LYS A 397 2.66 12.76 -0.10
N PHE A 398 1.43 13.15 -0.45
CA PHE A 398 1.18 14.33 -1.28
C PHE A 398 1.31 15.64 -0.49
N HIS A 399 1.32 15.59 0.84
CA HIS A 399 1.39 16.78 1.68
C HIS A 399 2.80 17.29 1.92
N PHE A 400 3.80 16.47 1.64
CA PHE A 400 5.18 16.89 1.67
C PHE A 400 5.51 17.73 0.44
N SER A 401 6.40 18.71 0.61
CA SER A 401 6.89 19.50 -0.51
C SER A 401 7.61 18.61 -1.54
N GLU A 402 7.67 19.05 -2.79
CA GLU A 402 8.47 18.38 -3.83
C GLU A 402 9.94 18.28 -3.47
N ARG A 403 10.41 19.15 -2.56
CA ARG A 403 11.74 19.06 -2.03
C ARG A 403 11.89 17.74 -1.30
N VAL A 404 10.93 17.21 -0.56
CA VAL A 404 11.14 16.00 0.27
C VAL A 404 11.53 14.75 -0.54
N GLY A 405 11.28 14.69 -1.85
CA GLY A 405 11.55 13.49 -2.66
C GLY A 405 10.61 12.33 -2.32
N GLU A 406 10.78 11.16 -2.94
CA GLU A 406 9.95 10.00 -2.66
C GLU A 406 10.29 9.39 -1.28
N ILE A 407 9.43 9.66 -0.29
CA ILE A 407 9.55 9.22 1.12
C ILE A 407 9.65 7.69 1.25
N ASP A 408 9.08 6.95 0.31
CA ASP A 408 9.06 5.48 0.30
C ASP A 408 10.43 4.82 0.17
N SER A 409 11.47 5.61 -0.11
CA SER A 409 12.83 5.15 -0.35
C SER A 409 13.82 5.61 0.72
N MET A 410 13.39 6.04 1.90
CA MET A 410 14.32 6.46 2.96
C MET A 410 14.50 5.36 4.02
N SER A 411 15.75 4.90 4.21
CA SER A 411 16.12 4.00 5.30
C SER A 411 16.07 4.74 6.64
N VAL A 412 15.43 4.13 7.63
CA VAL A 412 15.33 4.68 8.99
C VAL A 412 16.63 4.34 9.71
N ASN A 413 17.53 5.30 9.85
CA ASN A 413 18.69 5.20 10.75
C ASN A 413 18.34 5.84 12.11
N SER A 414 19.01 5.38 13.16
CA SER A 414 18.74 5.65 14.58
C SER A 414 18.96 7.09 15.10
N ASP A 415 19.17 8.09 14.23
CA ASP A 415 19.26 9.51 14.60
C ASP A 415 17.90 10.18 14.39
N GLU A 416 16.90 9.80 15.19
CA GLU A 416 15.49 10.12 14.97
C GLU A 416 15.14 11.63 15.10
N SER A 417 15.89 12.39 15.90
CA SER A 417 15.54 13.78 16.24
C SER A 417 15.73 14.76 15.06
N HIS A 418 16.87 14.70 14.38
CA HIS A 418 17.18 15.62 13.27
C HIS A 418 16.34 15.35 12.01
N HIS A 419 15.84 14.13 11.84
CA HIS A 419 14.99 13.78 10.70
C HIS A 419 13.54 14.27 10.88
N LEU A 420 13.00 14.17 12.09
CA LEU A 420 11.60 14.50 12.35
C LEU A 420 11.30 16.00 12.12
N ASP A 421 12.19 16.89 12.55
CA ASP A 421 12.00 18.34 12.38
C ASP A 421 12.06 18.76 10.91
N TYR A 422 12.92 18.14 10.11
CA TYR A 422 12.95 18.34 8.65
C TYR A 422 11.62 17.93 7.99
N PHE A 423 11.10 16.74 8.33
CA PHE A 423 9.82 16.28 7.77
C PHE A 423 8.64 17.13 8.23
N LYS A 424 8.62 17.55 9.50
CA LYS A 424 7.60 18.46 10.02
C LYS A 424 7.62 19.82 9.30
N ALA A 425 8.81 20.39 9.09
CA ALA A 425 8.96 21.67 8.40
C ALA A 425 8.49 21.61 6.93
N GLU A 426 8.64 20.46 6.28
CA GLU A 426 8.28 20.27 4.88
C GLU A 426 6.87 19.68 4.66
N PHE A 427 6.15 19.34 5.74
CA PHE A 427 4.79 18.81 5.69
C PHE A 427 3.76 19.94 5.76
N SER A 428 2.87 19.99 4.77
CA SER A 428 1.76 20.94 4.75
C SER A 428 0.51 20.34 5.39
N ALA A 429 -0.03 21.01 6.41
CA ALA A 429 -1.27 20.59 7.05
C ALA A 429 -2.46 20.57 6.06
N VAL A 430 -3.42 19.70 6.34
CA VAL A 430 -4.70 19.65 5.62
C VAL A 430 -5.44 20.95 5.84
N ASN A 431 -6.14 21.43 4.81
CA ASN A 431 -7.00 22.59 4.93
C ASN A 431 -8.10 22.37 6.00
N ASN A 432 -8.38 23.40 6.80
CA ASN A 432 -9.37 23.32 7.90
C ASN A 432 -10.76 22.86 7.44
N SER A 433 -11.17 23.15 6.20
CA SER A 433 -12.46 22.71 5.65
C SER A 433 -12.56 21.18 5.49
N LEU A 434 -11.43 20.49 5.37
CA LEU A 434 -11.35 19.05 5.14
C LEU A 434 -10.96 18.25 6.39
N MET A 435 -10.60 18.89 7.50
CA MET A 435 -10.12 18.24 8.72
C MET A 435 -11.08 17.18 9.29
N ASN A 436 -12.39 17.42 9.16
CA ASN A 436 -13.44 16.50 9.63
C ASN A 436 -14.04 15.67 8.48
N THR A 437 -13.28 15.47 7.40
CA THR A 437 -13.73 14.72 6.23
C THR A 437 -12.78 13.56 5.92
N MET A 438 -13.28 12.56 5.20
CA MET A 438 -12.47 11.45 4.69
C MET A 438 -11.78 11.81 3.36
N TYR A 439 -11.10 12.95 3.31
CA TYR A 439 -10.46 13.45 2.08
C TYR A 439 -9.44 12.47 1.47
N PHE A 440 -8.93 11.53 2.27
CA PHE A 440 -7.93 10.52 1.92
C PHE A 440 -8.51 9.30 1.18
N VAL A 441 -9.83 9.09 1.24
CA VAL A 441 -10.55 8.16 0.36
C VAL A 441 -10.52 8.72 -1.07
#